data_AF-A0A228Q603-F1
#
_entry.id   AF-A0A228Q603-F1
#
_cell.length_a   1.000
_cell.length_b   1.000
_cell.length_c   1.000
_cell.angle_alpha   90.00
_cell.angle_beta   90.00
_cell.angle_gamma   90.00
#
_symmetry.space_group_name_H-M   'P 1'
#
loop_
_entity.id
_entity.type
_entity.pdbx_description
1 polymer ?
#
loop_
_entity_poly.entity_id
_entity_poly.type
_entity_poly.pdbx_seq_one_letter_code
_entity_poly.pdbx_strand_id
1 'polypeptide(L)'
;MKIGELAKASGLAASRIRFYEASGLLEPARRQANGYREYGAEALTRLAIIDRAQSAGFSLEEIRAVLPPDLGAWPRDELLVALRHKVDEIALLERRLAQNRQHLETLIVEIENKPAGEDCAGAAQRMLDRLREQAGEPLEPAPVVRPARKRA
;
A
#
# COMPACT_ATOMS: atom_id res chain seq x y z
N MET A 1 -1.52 -14.26 -26.64
CA MET A 1 -2.83 -13.78 -26.17
C MET A 1 -2.98 -12.29 -26.43
N LYS A 2 -4.16 -11.85 -26.87
CA LYS A 2 -4.47 -10.41 -26.99
C LYS A 2 -4.75 -9.80 -25.61
N ILE A 3 -4.72 -8.46 -25.50
CA ILE A 3 -4.99 -7.78 -24.22
C ILE A 3 -6.36 -8.10 -23.64
N GLY A 4 -7.39 -8.30 -24.48
CA GLY A 4 -8.74 -8.65 -24.01
C GLY A 4 -8.81 -10.08 -23.45
N GLU A 5 -8.05 -11.01 -24.01
CA GLU A 5 -7.92 -12.38 -23.49
C GLU A 5 -7.12 -12.38 -22.19
N LEU A 6 -6.02 -11.62 -22.15
CA LEU A 6 -5.21 -11.45 -20.94
C LEU A 6 -6.03 -10.85 -19.80
N ALA A 7 -6.83 -9.80 -20.09
CA ALA A 7 -7.72 -9.18 -19.11
C ALA A 7 -8.74 -10.17 -18.53
N LYS A 8 -9.37 -10.98 -19.39
CA LYS A 8 -10.31 -12.01 -18.96
C LYS A 8 -9.63 -13.08 -18.11
N ALA A 9 -8.45 -13.54 -18.52
CA ALA A 9 -7.73 -14.60 -17.83
C ALA A 9 -7.08 -14.13 -16.52
N SER A 10 -6.63 -12.87 -16.44
CA SER A 10 -6.03 -12.31 -15.22
C SER A 10 -7.06 -11.70 -14.27
N GLY A 11 -8.31 -11.51 -14.69
CA GLY A 11 -9.33 -10.79 -13.93
C GLY A 11 -9.06 -9.28 -13.79
N LEU A 12 -8.08 -8.74 -14.51
CA LEU A 12 -7.70 -7.32 -14.44
C LEU A 12 -8.30 -6.55 -15.61
N ALA A 13 -8.68 -5.30 -15.36
CA ALA A 13 -9.09 -4.41 -16.44
C ALA A 13 -7.96 -4.21 -17.45
N ALA A 14 -8.28 -4.16 -18.74
CA ALA A 14 -7.29 -3.91 -19.80
C ALA A 14 -6.55 -2.58 -19.60
N SER A 15 -7.19 -1.56 -19.00
CA SER A 15 -6.54 -0.30 -18.61
C SER A 15 -5.43 -0.51 -17.57
N ARG A 16 -5.66 -1.36 -16.56
CA ARG A 16 -4.68 -1.70 -15.52
C ARG A 16 -3.49 -2.46 -16.10
N ILE A 17 -3.73 -3.36 -17.06
CA ILE A 17 -2.66 -4.06 -17.79
C ILE A 17 -1.81 -3.07 -18.59
N ARG A 18 -2.43 -2.14 -19.36
CA ARG A 18 -1.69 -1.09 -20.08
C ARG A 18 -0.90 -0.19 -19.14
N PHE A 19 -1.44 0.08 -17.96
CA PHE A 19 -0.76 0.87 -16.96
C PHE A 19 0.49 0.16 -16.41
N TYR A 20 0.44 -1.16 -16.19
CA TYR A 20 1.65 -1.94 -15.83
C TYR A 20 2.67 -2.02 -16.96
N GLU A 21 2.23 -2.13 -18.22
CA GLU A 21 3.09 -2.04 -19.41
C GLU A 21 3.80 -0.67 -19.46
N ALA A 22 3.05 0.44 -19.32
CA ALA A 22 3.61 1.78 -19.29
C ALA A 22 4.53 2.02 -18.08
N SER A 23 4.25 1.34 -16.97
CA SER A 23 5.08 1.34 -15.78
C SER A 23 6.27 0.37 -15.90
N GLY A 24 6.54 -0.25 -17.05
CA GLY A 24 7.69 -1.14 -17.23
C GLY A 24 7.70 -2.38 -16.32
N LEU A 25 6.55 -2.75 -15.75
CA LEU A 25 6.40 -3.95 -14.92
C LEU A 25 6.00 -5.18 -15.75
N LEU A 26 5.47 -4.93 -16.94
CA LEU A 26 5.11 -5.92 -17.93
C LEU A 26 5.88 -5.62 -19.21
N GLU A 27 6.63 -6.60 -19.72
CA GLU A 27 7.38 -6.45 -20.96
C GLU A 27 6.43 -6.08 -22.12
N PRO A 28 6.87 -5.20 -23.05
CA PRO A 28 6.06 -4.83 -24.19
C PRO A 28 5.72 -6.09 -24.98
N ALA A 29 4.43 -6.31 -25.20
CA ALA A 29 3.97 -7.33 -26.13
C ALA A 29 4.69 -7.16 -27.48
N ARG A 30 5.23 -8.25 -28.04
CA ARG A 30 5.81 -8.21 -29.39
C ARG A 30 4.74 -7.65 -30.33
N ARG A 31 5.06 -6.54 -31.00
CA ARG A 31 4.17 -5.98 -32.01
C ARG A 31 4.19 -6.94 -33.19
N GLN A 32 3.05 -7.54 -33.47
CA GLN A 32 2.86 -8.30 -34.69
C GLN A 32 2.88 -7.37 -35.91
N ALA A 33 3.15 -7.93 -37.09
CA ALA A 33 3.15 -7.21 -38.37
C ALA A 33 1.83 -6.48 -38.69
N ASN A 34 0.73 -6.89 -38.03
CA ASN A 34 -0.61 -6.31 -38.13
C ASN A 34 -0.88 -5.20 -37.08
N GLY A 35 0.11 -4.80 -36.27
CA GLY A 35 0.00 -3.76 -35.25
C GLY A 35 -0.61 -4.22 -33.92
N TYR A 36 -1.02 -5.49 -33.78
CA TYR A 36 -1.57 -6.02 -32.54
C TYR A 36 -0.48 -6.42 -31.54
N ARG A 37 -0.81 -6.29 -30.25
CA ARG A 37 0.02 -6.71 -29.11
C ARG A 37 -0.30 -8.15 -28.73
N GLU A 38 0.72 -9.00 -28.68
CA GLU A 38 0.63 -10.34 -28.09
C GLU A 38 1.43 -10.51 -26.80
N TYR A 39 0.75 -11.07 -25.80
CA TYR A 39 1.32 -11.47 -24.53
C TYR A 39 1.50 -12.99 -24.47
N GLY A 40 2.66 -13.42 -23.96
CA GLY A 40 2.95 -14.83 -23.66
C GLY A 40 2.25 -15.31 -22.38
N ALA A 41 2.34 -16.61 -22.10
CA ALA A 41 1.74 -17.21 -20.91
C ALA A 41 2.31 -16.63 -19.59
N GLU A 42 3.60 -16.27 -19.59
CA GLU A 42 4.30 -15.68 -18.43
C GLU A 42 3.69 -14.35 -17.98
N ALA A 43 3.03 -13.62 -18.90
CA ALA A 43 2.34 -12.38 -18.57
C ALA A 43 1.26 -12.58 -17.50
N LEU A 44 0.55 -13.73 -17.51
CA LEU A 44 -0.45 -14.03 -16.49
C LEU A 44 0.17 -14.18 -15.10
N THR A 45 1.25 -14.97 -15.00
CA THR A 45 1.98 -15.19 -13.75
C THR A 45 2.53 -13.88 -13.21
N ARG A 46 3.14 -13.07 -14.08
CA ARG A 46 3.66 -11.75 -13.74
C ARG A 46 2.56 -10.81 -13.24
N LEU A 47 1.41 -10.75 -13.90
CA LEU A 47 0.26 -9.95 -13.45
C LEU A 47 -0.25 -10.41 -12.08
N ALA A 48 -0.34 -11.72 -11.84
CA ALA A 48 -0.77 -12.25 -10.55
C ALA A 48 0.20 -11.90 -9.41
N ILE A 49 1.51 -11.89 -9.68
CA ILE A 49 2.53 -11.47 -8.71
C ILE A 49 2.38 -9.99 -8.39
N ILE A 50 2.27 -9.13 -9.42
CA ILE A 50 2.12 -7.68 -9.25
C ILE A 50 0.86 -7.36 -8.44
N ASP A 51 -0.27 -8.01 -8.76
CA ASP A 51 -1.54 -7.74 -8.08
C ASP A 51 -1.49 -8.17 -6.60
N ARG A 52 -0.95 -9.36 -6.31
CA ARG A 52 -0.76 -9.82 -4.92
C ARG A 52 0.18 -8.93 -4.13
N ALA A 53 1.29 -8.49 -4.73
CA ALA A 53 2.23 -7.59 -4.07
C ALA A 53 1.57 -6.23 -3.75
N GLN A 54 0.78 -5.68 -4.66
CA GLN A 54 0.01 -4.46 -4.37
C GLN A 54 -1.00 -4.65 -3.25
N SER A 55 -1.75 -5.76 -3.23
CA SER A 55 -2.67 -6.07 -2.14
C SER A 55 -1.96 -6.21 -0.79
N ALA A 56 -0.69 -6.61 -0.79
CA ALA A 56 0.16 -6.67 0.40
C ALA A 56 0.82 -5.32 0.78
N GLY A 57 0.52 -4.24 0.06
CA GLY A 57 1.03 -2.90 0.37
C GLY A 57 2.36 -2.53 -0.30
N PHE A 58 2.82 -3.30 -1.29
CA PHE A 58 3.94 -2.87 -2.12
C PHE A 58 3.51 -1.82 -3.15
N SER A 59 4.30 -0.76 -3.25
CA SER A 59 4.23 0.21 -4.34
C SER A 59 4.76 -0.39 -5.65
N LEU A 60 4.39 0.22 -6.78
CA LEU A 60 4.90 -0.19 -8.09
C LEU A 60 6.42 -0.06 -8.21
N GLU A 61 7.01 0.92 -7.52
CA GLU A 61 8.44 1.15 -7.53
C GLU A 61 9.18 0.04 -6.78
N GLU A 62 8.69 -0.36 -5.60
CA GLU A 62 9.23 -1.50 -4.86
C GLU A 62 9.08 -2.80 -5.65
N ILE A 63 7.91 -3.04 -6.27
CA ILE A 63 7.72 -4.24 -7.09
C ILE A 63 8.73 -4.25 -8.24
N ARG A 64 8.94 -3.11 -8.91
CA ARG A 64 9.90 -3.01 -10.02
C ARG A 64 11.34 -3.30 -9.58
N ALA A 65 11.71 -2.87 -8.37
CA ALA A 65 13.06 -3.07 -7.86
C ALA A 65 13.42 -4.54 -7.63
N VAL A 66 12.42 -5.38 -7.36
CA VAL A 66 12.62 -6.78 -6.93
C VAL A 66 12.17 -7.79 -8.00
N LEU A 67 11.20 -7.43 -8.83
CA LEU A 67 10.65 -8.30 -9.86
C LEU A 67 11.64 -8.42 -11.04
N PRO A 68 12.31 -9.57 -11.23
CA PRO A 68 13.26 -9.73 -12.32
C PRO A 68 12.54 -9.72 -13.68
N PRO A 69 13.23 -9.41 -14.80
CA PRO A 69 12.67 -9.56 -16.15
C PRO A 69 12.31 -11.02 -16.49
N ASP A 70 13.13 -11.98 -16.04
CA ASP A 70 12.89 -13.42 -16.14
C ASP A 70 12.44 -13.95 -14.76
N LEU A 71 11.23 -14.50 -14.69
CA LEU A 71 10.67 -15.05 -13.44
C LEU A 71 11.44 -16.27 -12.91
N GLY A 72 12.38 -16.84 -13.67
CA GLY A 72 13.30 -17.89 -13.20
C GLY A 72 14.51 -17.37 -12.42
N ALA A 73 14.81 -16.06 -12.50
CA ALA A 73 16.03 -15.46 -11.98
C ALA A 73 15.77 -14.49 -10.82
N TRP A 74 15.15 -14.99 -9.74
CA TRP A 74 14.82 -14.15 -8.60
C TRP A 74 16.05 -13.74 -7.78
N PRO A 75 16.23 -12.44 -7.51
CA PRO A 75 17.26 -11.95 -6.60
C PRO A 75 16.85 -12.27 -5.16
N ARG A 76 17.29 -13.43 -4.65
CA ARG A 76 16.80 -14.00 -3.38
C ARG A 76 16.99 -13.04 -2.20
N ASP A 77 18.18 -12.44 -2.08
CA ASP A 77 18.53 -11.63 -0.93
C ASP A 77 17.78 -10.30 -0.96
N GLU A 78 17.72 -9.64 -2.12
CA GLU A 78 16.93 -8.42 -2.33
C GLU A 78 15.43 -8.66 -2.07
N LEU A 79 14.90 -9.80 -2.51
CA LEU A 79 13.51 -10.18 -2.24
C LEU A 79 13.26 -10.37 -0.74
N LEU A 80 14.14 -11.06 -0.04
CA LEU A 80 14.02 -11.24 1.41
C LEU A 80 14.09 -9.91 2.17
N VAL A 81 14.98 -9.00 1.74
CA VAL A 81 15.08 -7.65 2.32
C VAL A 81 13.78 -6.88 2.11
N ALA A 82 13.25 -6.85 0.88
CA ALA A 82 12.01 -6.15 0.56
C ALA A 82 10.79 -6.70 1.31
N LEU A 83 10.69 -8.04 1.42
CA LEU A 83 9.62 -8.70 2.18
C LEU A 83 9.69 -8.39 3.67
N ARG A 84 10.88 -8.47 4.28
CA ARG A 84 11.09 -8.13 5.70
C ARG A 84 10.74 -6.67 5.98
N HIS A 85 11.21 -5.76 5.12
CA HIS A 85 10.88 -4.35 5.25
C HIS A 85 9.36 -4.10 5.20
N LYS A 86 8.64 -4.75 4.28
CA LYS A 86 7.18 -4.62 4.21
C LYS A 86 6.48 -5.16 5.46
N VAL A 87 6.97 -6.26 6.04
CA VAL A 87 6.46 -6.79 7.31
C VAL A 87 6.67 -5.78 8.45
N ASP A 88 7.83 -5.14 8.52
CA ASP A 88 8.12 -4.13 9.54
C ASP A 88 7.24 -2.88 9.39
N GLU A 89 7.00 -2.42 8.15
CA GLU A 89 6.07 -1.33 7.85
C GLU A 89 4.63 -1.68 8.28
N ILE A 90 4.16 -2.89 7.98
CA ILE A 90 2.84 -3.36 8.41
C ILE A 90 2.75 -3.40 9.93
N ALA A 91 3.76 -3.92 10.62
CA ALA A 91 3.78 -3.96 12.09
C ALA A 91 3.72 -2.55 12.71
N LEU A 92 4.35 -1.56 12.10
CA LEU A 92 4.24 -0.16 12.53
C LEU A 92 2.82 0.38 12.34
N LEU A 93 2.19 0.09 11.20
CA LEU A 93 0.81 0.48 10.92
C LEU A 93 -0.18 -0.18 11.90
N GLU A 94 0.00 -1.47 12.20
CA GLU A 94 -0.81 -2.20 13.18
C GLU A 94 -0.74 -1.55 14.56
N ARG A 95 0.47 -1.20 15.03
CA ARG A 95 0.64 -0.51 16.32
C ARG A 95 -0.08 0.83 16.34
N ARG A 96 0.03 1.61 15.26
CA ARG A 96 -0.65 2.90 15.15
C ARG A 96 -2.18 2.74 15.12
N LEU A 97 -2.69 1.75 14.39
CA LEU A 97 -4.12 1.45 14.35
C LEU A 97 -4.63 0.99 15.72
N ALA A 98 -3.86 0.18 16.45
CA ALA A 98 -4.20 -0.24 17.81
C ALA A 98 -4.26 0.96 18.77
N GLN A 99 -3.28 1.86 18.72
CA GLN A 99 -3.27 3.10 19.51
C GLN A 99 -4.48 3.99 19.19
N ASN A 100 -4.75 4.20 17.90
CA ASN A 100 -5.90 4.99 17.46
C ASN A 100 -7.23 4.37 17.92
N ARG A 101 -7.36 3.05 17.81
CA ARG A 101 -8.53 2.30 18.29
C ARG A 101 -8.73 2.50 19.78
N GLN A 102 -7.69 2.31 20.58
CA GLN A 102 -7.74 2.51 22.03
C GLN A 102 -8.12 3.95 22.39
N HIS A 103 -7.56 4.93 21.68
CA HIS A 103 -7.91 6.33 21.89
C HIS A 103 -9.40 6.59 21.64
N LEU A 104 -9.94 6.12 20.51
CA LEU A 104 -11.36 6.26 20.19
C LEU A 104 -12.25 5.54 21.21
N GLU A 105 -11.88 4.36 21.69
CA GLU A 105 -12.61 3.64 22.74
C GLU A 105 -12.65 4.43 24.06
N THR A 106 -11.54 5.01 24.48
CA THR A 106 -11.49 5.88 25.66
C THR A 106 -12.45 7.07 25.50
N LEU A 107 -12.42 7.73 24.34
CA LEU A 107 -13.32 8.87 24.08
C LEU A 107 -14.80 8.45 24.11
N ILE A 108 -15.14 7.27 23.59
CA ILE A 108 -16.51 6.73 23.65
C ILE A 108 -16.94 6.56 25.10
N VAL A 109 -16.13 5.88 25.92
CA VAL A 109 -16.42 5.65 27.35
C VAL A 109 -16.61 6.96 28.11
N GLU A 110 -15.81 8.00 27.81
CA GLU A 110 -15.95 9.31 28.44
C GLU A 110 -17.26 10.00 28.08
N ILE A 111 -17.70 9.90 26.83
CA ILE A 111 -18.96 10.50 26.36
C ILE A 111 -20.15 9.75 26.96
N GLU A 112 -20.09 8.41 27.02
CA GLU A 112 -21.15 7.57 27.59
C GLU A 112 -21.31 7.78 29.11
N ASN A 113 -20.21 7.91 29.86
CA ASN A 113 -20.21 8.06 31.32
C ASN A 113 -20.32 9.50 31.81
N LYS A 114 -20.87 10.36 30.97
CA LYS A 114 -21.05 11.77 31.28
C LYS A 114 -22.01 11.98 32.47
N PRO A 115 -21.72 12.94 33.37
CA PRO A 115 -22.60 13.24 34.49
C PRO A 115 -24.01 13.65 34.03
N ALA A 116 -25.01 13.15 34.75
CA ALA A 116 -26.42 13.43 34.46
C ALA A 116 -26.71 14.93 34.53
N GLY A 117 -27.28 15.48 33.46
CA GLY A 117 -27.71 16.88 33.37
C GLY A 117 -26.79 17.78 32.53
N GLU A 118 -25.69 17.28 32.00
CA GLU A 118 -24.85 18.03 31.08
C GLU A 118 -25.21 17.75 29.61
N ASP A 119 -25.07 18.75 28.72
CA ASP A 119 -25.37 18.68 27.28
C ASP A 119 -24.13 18.31 26.44
N CYS A 120 -24.29 17.68 25.28
CA CYS A 120 -23.13 17.12 24.54
C CYS A 120 -22.01 18.16 24.29
N ALA A 121 -22.36 19.45 24.25
CA ALA A 121 -21.41 20.55 24.17
C ALA A 121 -20.48 20.64 25.40
N GLY A 122 -21.00 20.56 26.63
CA GLY A 122 -20.18 20.56 27.85
C GLY A 122 -19.22 19.37 27.95
N ALA A 123 -19.70 18.18 27.57
CA ALA A 123 -18.85 16.98 27.51
C ALA A 123 -17.74 17.10 26.45
N ALA A 124 -18.08 17.58 25.25
CA ALA A 124 -17.12 17.78 24.18
C ALA A 124 -16.07 18.84 24.53
N GLN A 125 -16.45 19.92 25.22
CA GLN A 125 -15.54 20.98 25.63
C GLN A 125 -14.52 20.48 26.65
N ARG A 126 -14.95 19.75 27.69
CA ARG A 126 -14.01 19.15 28.67
C ARG A 126 -13.06 18.14 28.03
N MET A 127 -13.56 17.37 27.06
CA MET A 127 -12.75 16.43 26.29
C MET A 127 -11.68 17.17 25.47
N LEU A 128 -12.05 18.25 24.77
CA LEU A 128 -11.12 19.08 24.00
C LEU A 128 -10.05 19.76 24.88
N ASP A 129 -10.42 20.20 26.08
CA ASP A 129 -9.47 20.82 27.01
C ASP A 129 -8.45 19.80 27.54
N ARG A 130 -8.87 18.56 27.83
CA ARG A 130 -7.94 17.47 28.20
C ARG A 130 -7.06 16.99 27.06
N LEU A 131 -7.60 16.92 25.83
CA LEU A 131 -6.78 16.60 24.65
C LEU A 131 -5.70 17.66 24.41
N ARG A 132 -5.98 18.93 24.68
CA ARG A 132 -4.99 20.01 24.62
C ARG A 132 -3.92 19.88 25.71
N GLU A 133 -4.29 19.43 26.90
CA GLU A 133 -3.34 19.15 28.00
C GLU A 133 -2.43 17.94 27.69
N GLN A 134 -2.96 16.91 27.03
CA GLN A 134 -2.19 15.73 26.60
C GLN A 134 -1.35 15.99 25.34
N ALA A 135 -1.76 16.91 24.46
CA ALA A 135 -1.00 17.33 23.28
C ALA A 135 0.27 18.16 23.62
N GLY A 136 0.54 18.41 24.91
CA GLY A 136 1.78 18.99 25.39
C GLY A 136 3.01 18.07 25.32
N GLU A 137 2.82 16.78 25.03
CA GLU A 137 3.92 15.84 24.78
C GLU A 137 4.12 15.70 23.26
N PRO A 138 5.30 16.03 22.71
CA PRO A 138 5.48 16.05 21.26
C PRO A 138 5.29 14.64 20.71
N LEU A 139 4.33 14.48 19.79
CA LEU A 139 4.36 13.39 18.84
C LEU A 139 5.64 13.56 18.01
N GLU A 140 6.70 12.83 18.38
CA GLU A 140 7.90 12.64 17.56
C GLU A 140 7.44 12.42 16.10
N PRO A 141 7.81 13.32 15.17
CA PRO A 141 7.36 13.20 13.81
C PRO A 141 7.86 11.87 13.25
N ALA A 142 6.95 11.08 12.68
CA ALA A 142 7.30 9.85 11.98
C ALA A 142 8.48 10.13 11.02
N PRO A 143 9.51 9.27 10.98
CA PRO A 143 10.65 9.48 10.10
C PRO A 143 10.13 9.56 8.67
N VAL A 144 10.21 10.75 8.09
CA VAL A 144 9.91 10.96 6.68
C VAL A 144 11.04 10.31 5.90
N VAL A 145 10.83 9.07 5.47
CA VAL A 145 11.70 8.41 4.49
C VAL A 145 11.57 9.18 3.18
N ARG A 146 12.45 10.15 2.97
CA ARG A 146 12.56 10.86 1.70
C ARG A 146 13.29 9.92 0.73
N PRO A 147 12.71 9.59 -0.45
CA PRO A 147 13.43 8.82 -1.44
C PRO A 147 14.70 9.58 -1.84
N ALA A 148 15.83 8.87 -1.84
CA ALA A 148 17.12 9.43 -2.21
C ALA A 148 17.05 9.97 -3.65
N ARG A 149 17.08 11.29 -3.80
CA ARG A 149 17.29 11.91 -5.11
C ARG A 149 18.67 11.49 -5.62
N LYS A 150 18.72 10.59 -6.60
CA LYS A 150 19.90 10.38 -7.44
C LYS A 150 20.27 11.72 -8.08
N ARG A 151 21.44 12.26 -7.71
CA ARG A 151 22.07 13.36 -8.45
C ARG A 151 22.55 12.79 -9.79
N ALA A 152 22.06 13.38 -10.88
CA ALA A 152 22.75 13.39 -12.16
C ALA A 152 23.69 14.60 -12.19
#